data_AF-A0A2E6WW19-F1
#
_entry.id   AF-A0A2E6WW19-F1
#
_cell.length_a   1.000
_cell.length_b   1.000
_cell.length_c   1.000
_cell.angle_alpha   90.00
_cell.angle_beta   90.00
_cell.angle_gamma   90.00
#
_symmetry.space_group_name_H-M   'P 1'
#
loop_
_entity.id
_entity.type
_entity.pdbx_description
1 polymer ?
#
loop_
_entity_poly.entity_id
_entity_poly.type
_entity_poly.pdbx_seq_one_letter_code
_entity_poly.pdbx_strand_id
1 'polypeptide(L)'
;MADRAVALSGKTGLFAAALVAGLILAALVAVFAAADVGAGLGPADWAAVRFTAMQAVWSAVLSVLLAVPVARALARRRFWGRGALITLLGTPFILPVIVAVLGLLTVFGRSGVLNQFGAALGLPPVSIYGLHGVVLAHVFFNLPLATRLLLQGWQSIPSERFRLAGQLQMTPRALFLALEWPMLRQVLPGVAALIFVICLTSFAVALTLGGGPRATTIELAIYQAFRFDFDLGRAALLSVVQLVLAGAAAVAALWLIPPISLGGGLDRPLRRWDARGGAQRALDGMVIALAALFLLLPLGAVVLRGLAGVAELPASVWQTTGNSILVAGLSVAVLALLALPMAGWIATRRRGGVEAIGLMGLAASP
;
A
#
# COMPACT_ATOMS: atom_id res chain seq x y z
N MET A 1 -33.03 -5.36 -27.44
CA MET A 1 -33.25 -3.99 -27.91
C MET A 1 -32.62 -3.05 -26.89
N ALA A 2 -31.36 -2.67 -27.08
CA ALA A 2 -30.72 -1.62 -26.31
C ALA A 2 -30.69 -0.38 -27.22
N ASP A 3 -31.83 0.32 -27.28
CA ASP A 3 -31.97 1.51 -28.13
C ASP A 3 -31.29 2.71 -27.47
N ARG A 4 -30.29 3.22 -28.18
CA ARG A 4 -29.51 4.46 -27.97
C ARG A 4 -28.40 4.40 -26.93
N ALA A 5 -27.17 4.29 -27.43
CA ALA A 5 -25.99 4.78 -26.73
C ALA A 5 -26.13 6.29 -26.51
N VAL A 6 -26.43 6.71 -25.27
CA VAL A 6 -26.45 8.12 -24.90
C VAL A 6 -25.00 8.60 -24.87
N ALA A 7 -24.63 9.45 -25.83
CA ALA A 7 -23.33 10.12 -25.83
C ALA A 7 -23.28 11.06 -24.62
N LEU A 8 -22.47 10.71 -23.62
CA LEU A 8 -22.26 11.53 -22.44
C LEU A 8 -21.53 12.81 -22.86
N SER A 9 -22.20 13.96 -22.69
CA SER A 9 -21.72 15.26 -23.11
C SER A 9 -20.39 15.61 -22.41
N GLY A 10 -19.33 15.90 -23.18
CA GLY A 10 -18.04 16.29 -22.61
C GLY A 10 -18.06 17.54 -21.71
N LYS A 11 -19.15 18.32 -21.74
CA LYS A 11 -19.35 19.50 -20.89
C LYS A 11 -19.62 19.11 -19.43
N THR A 12 -20.33 18.02 -19.17
CA THR A 12 -20.62 17.57 -17.79
C THR A 12 -19.36 17.01 -17.12
N GLY A 13 -18.53 16.27 -17.87
CA GLY A 13 -17.23 15.80 -17.39
C GLY A 13 -16.24 16.93 -17.07
N LEU A 14 -16.19 17.97 -17.91
CA LEU A 14 -15.34 19.14 -17.66
C LEU A 14 -15.79 19.93 -16.42
N PHE A 15 -17.10 20.11 -16.23
CA PHE A 15 -17.63 20.79 -15.05
C PHE A 15 -17.31 20.02 -13.76
N ALA A 16 -17.53 18.71 -13.74
CA ALA A 16 -17.19 17.87 -12.58
C ALA A 16 -15.69 17.95 -12.24
N ALA A 17 -14.82 17.88 -13.25
CA ALA A 17 -13.38 18.04 -13.08
C ALA A 17 -12.99 19.42 -12.51
N ALA A 18 -13.57 20.50 -13.04
CA ALA A 18 -13.31 21.86 -12.60
C ALA A 18 -13.78 22.11 -11.17
N LEU A 19 -14.94 21.56 -10.78
CA LEU A 19 -15.46 21.65 -9.41
C LEU A 19 -14.53 20.95 -8.42
N VAL A 20 -14.09 19.72 -8.71
CA VAL A 20 -13.17 18.96 -7.85
C VAL A 20 -11.84 19.69 -7.71
N ALA A 21 -11.26 20.15 -8.82
CA ALA A 21 -10.01 20.91 -8.78
C ALA A 21 -10.16 22.22 -8.00
N GLY A 22 -11.27 22.94 -8.17
CA GLY A 22 -11.57 24.18 -7.45
C GLY A 22 -11.66 23.98 -5.94
N LEU A 23 -12.35 22.92 -5.48
CA LEU A 23 -12.46 22.59 -4.06
C LEU A 23 -11.11 22.25 -3.43
N ILE A 24 -10.28 21.46 -4.14
CA ILE A 24 -8.93 21.11 -3.68
C ILE A 24 -8.07 22.38 -3.57
N LEU A 25 -8.06 23.22 -4.61
CA LEU A 25 -7.28 24.46 -4.62
C LEU A 25 -7.73 25.43 -3.53
N ALA A 26 -9.04 25.57 -3.30
CA ALA A 26 -9.56 26.41 -2.23
C ALA A 26 -9.10 25.93 -0.85
N ALA A 27 -9.13 24.62 -0.59
CA ALA A 27 -8.63 24.06 0.67
C ALA A 27 -7.12 24.30 0.84
N LEU A 28 -6.33 24.13 -0.22
CA LEU A 28 -4.90 24.41 -0.19
C LEU A 28 -4.63 25.88 0.11
N VAL A 29 -5.29 26.81 -0.58
CA VAL A 29 -5.14 28.25 -0.35
C VAL A 29 -5.48 28.62 1.09
N ALA A 30 -6.56 28.05 1.65
CA ALA A 30 -6.93 28.29 3.05
C ALA A 30 -5.84 27.82 4.03
N VAL A 31 -5.25 26.64 3.81
CA VAL A 31 -4.14 26.12 4.63
C VAL A 31 -2.90 26.99 4.50
N PHE A 32 -2.52 27.40 3.28
CA PHE A 32 -1.38 28.29 3.07
C PHE A 32 -1.59 29.67 3.71
N ALA A 33 -2.80 30.22 3.65
CA ALA A 33 -3.12 31.51 4.26
C ALA A 33 -3.12 31.47 5.80
N ALA A 34 -3.45 30.32 6.38
CA ALA A 34 -3.45 30.12 7.83
C ALA A 34 -2.06 29.71 8.39
N ALA A 35 -1.12 29.32 7.52
CA ALA A 35 0.20 28.86 7.95
C ALA A 35 1.04 30.00 8.53
N ASP A 36 1.48 29.86 9.77
CA ASP A 36 2.40 30.81 10.39
C ASP A 36 3.84 30.56 9.94
N VAL A 37 4.14 30.96 8.69
CA VAL A 37 5.46 30.77 8.07
C VAL A 37 6.55 31.56 8.82
N GLY A 38 6.17 32.64 9.52
CA GLY A 38 7.09 33.51 10.25
C GLY A 38 7.70 32.85 11.50
N ALA A 39 6.97 31.95 12.15
CA ALA A 39 7.44 31.24 13.35
C ALA A 39 8.50 30.16 13.06
N GLY A 40 8.51 29.60 11.84
CA GLY A 40 9.42 28.53 11.43
C GLY A 40 9.17 27.19 12.13
N LEU A 41 10.02 26.19 11.87
CA LEU A 41 9.91 24.85 12.48
C LEU A 41 10.77 24.75 13.74
N GLY A 42 10.15 24.32 14.84
CA GLY A 42 10.84 24.07 16.10
C GLY A 42 11.64 22.75 16.10
N PRO A 43 12.44 22.48 17.15
CA PRO A 43 13.21 21.23 17.26
C PRO A 43 12.35 19.97 17.26
N ALA A 44 11.16 20.03 17.86
CA ALA A 44 10.21 18.92 17.89
C ALA A 44 9.61 18.63 16.49
N ASP A 45 9.35 19.68 15.72
CA ASP A 45 8.82 19.56 14.35
C ASP A 45 9.87 18.94 13.42
N TRP A 46 11.13 19.38 13.52
CA TRP A 46 12.24 18.75 12.80
C TRP A 46 12.46 17.29 13.20
N ALA A 47 12.28 16.95 14.49
CA ALA A 47 12.33 15.56 14.94
C ALA A 47 11.21 14.73 14.31
N ALA A 48 9.99 15.29 14.19
CA ALA A 48 8.87 14.62 13.53
C ALA A 48 9.12 14.44 12.03
N VAL A 49 9.64 15.45 11.33
CA VAL A 49 10.02 15.36 9.91
C VAL A 49 11.08 14.27 9.69
N ARG A 50 12.13 14.26 10.52
CA ARG A 50 13.17 13.23 10.43
C ARG A 50 12.61 11.84 10.72
N PHE A 51 11.72 11.72 11.70
CA PHE A 51 11.09 10.45 12.03
C PHE A 51 10.20 9.95 10.88
N THR A 52 9.33 10.80 10.27
CA THR A 52 8.50 10.38 9.14
C THR A 52 9.25 10.18 7.82
N ALA A 53 10.45 10.73 7.67
CA ALA A 53 11.32 10.36 6.54
C ALA A 53 11.98 9.00 6.80
N MET A 54 12.57 8.82 7.99
CA MET A 54 13.35 7.63 8.33
C MET A 54 12.51 6.36 8.41
N GLN A 55 11.35 6.39 9.06
CA GLN A 55 10.46 5.21 9.12
C GLN A 55 9.98 4.80 7.70
N ALA A 56 9.80 5.74 6.76
CA ALA A 56 9.21 5.53 5.45
C ALA A 56 10.24 4.88 4.56
N VAL A 57 11.49 5.37 4.62
CA VAL A 57 12.63 4.72 3.98
C VAL A 57 12.77 3.29 4.46
N TRP A 58 12.84 3.06 5.79
CA TRP A 58 12.99 1.70 6.33
C TRP A 58 11.82 0.79 5.98
N SER A 59 10.59 1.30 6.07
CA SER A 59 9.38 0.56 5.74
C SER A 59 9.35 0.17 4.26
N ALA A 60 9.69 1.10 3.36
CA ALA A 60 9.73 0.84 1.93
C ALA A 60 10.82 -0.16 1.56
N VAL A 61 12.04 0.06 2.04
CA VAL A 61 13.19 -0.82 1.76
C VAL A 61 12.91 -2.24 2.26
N LEU A 62 12.46 -2.40 3.50
CA LEU A 62 12.21 -3.73 4.08
C LEU A 62 11.03 -4.43 3.40
N SER A 63 9.94 -3.71 3.12
CA SER A 63 8.78 -4.27 2.43
C SER A 63 9.15 -4.80 1.04
N VAL A 64 9.91 -4.01 0.27
CA VAL A 64 10.34 -4.39 -1.08
C VAL A 64 11.34 -5.53 -1.03
N LEU A 65 12.35 -5.44 -0.15
CA LEU A 65 13.39 -6.46 -0.01
C LEU A 65 12.79 -7.82 0.35
N LEU A 66 11.81 -7.85 1.26
CA LEU A 66 11.09 -9.08 1.64
C LEU A 66 10.11 -9.55 0.55
N ALA A 67 9.51 -8.63 -0.21
CA ALA A 67 8.58 -8.98 -1.29
C ALA A 67 9.27 -9.61 -2.51
N VAL A 68 10.52 -9.24 -2.82
CA VAL A 68 11.30 -9.82 -3.93
C VAL A 68 11.36 -11.36 -3.88
N PRO A 69 11.84 -12.00 -2.79
CA PRO A 69 11.90 -13.46 -2.74
C PRO A 69 10.50 -14.10 -2.75
N VAL A 70 9.49 -13.47 -2.13
CA VAL A 70 8.11 -13.98 -2.11
C VAL A 70 7.49 -13.96 -3.50
N ALA A 71 7.56 -12.83 -4.21
CA ALA A 71 7.07 -12.69 -5.57
C ALA A 71 7.78 -13.64 -6.52
N ARG A 72 9.11 -13.75 -6.40
CA ARG A 72 9.94 -14.68 -7.19
C ARG A 72 9.54 -16.14 -6.96
N ALA A 73 9.29 -16.54 -5.71
CA ALA A 73 8.80 -17.87 -5.36
C ALA A 73 7.40 -18.13 -5.94
N LEU A 74 6.47 -17.19 -5.80
CA LEU A 74 5.12 -17.26 -6.38
C LEU A 74 5.08 -17.26 -7.91
N ALA A 75 6.10 -16.68 -8.55
CA ALA A 75 6.28 -16.71 -10.00
C ALA A 75 6.81 -18.07 -10.47
N ARG A 76 7.64 -18.76 -9.68
CA ARG A 76 8.18 -20.09 -10.02
C ARG A 76 7.22 -21.24 -9.71
N ARG A 77 6.47 -21.14 -8.60
CA ARG A 77 5.73 -22.28 -8.04
C ARG A 77 4.26 -22.23 -8.42
N ARG A 78 3.73 -23.38 -8.84
CA ARG A 78 2.29 -23.64 -9.00
C ARG A 78 1.89 -24.70 -7.99
N PHE A 79 0.90 -24.40 -7.15
CA PHE A 79 0.37 -25.29 -6.11
C PHE A 79 -1.12 -24.98 -5.90
N TRP A 80 -1.84 -25.95 -5.34
CA TRP A 80 -3.25 -25.79 -4.99
C TRP A 80 -3.40 -24.76 -3.87
N GLY A 81 -4.23 -23.73 -4.07
CA GLY A 81 -4.36 -22.59 -3.14
C GLY A 81 -3.53 -21.35 -3.49
N ARG A 82 -2.66 -21.40 -4.51
CA ARG A 82 -1.89 -20.22 -4.96
C ARG A 82 -2.79 -19.02 -5.30
N GLY A 83 -3.91 -19.27 -5.97
CA GLY A 83 -4.87 -18.22 -6.33
C GLY A 83 -5.44 -17.54 -5.08
N ALA A 84 -5.90 -18.33 -4.11
CA ALA A 84 -6.41 -17.83 -2.84
C ALA A 84 -5.36 -17.01 -2.07
N LEU A 85 -4.10 -17.49 -2.01
CA LEU A 85 -3.01 -16.74 -1.39
C LEU A 85 -2.78 -15.39 -2.07
N ILE A 86 -2.72 -15.36 -3.41
CA ILE A 86 -2.54 -14.11 -4.17
C ILE A 86 -3.72 -13.15 -3.94
N THR A 87 -4.94 -13.66 -3.84
CA THR A 87 -6.12 -12.85 -3.50
C THR A 87 -6.02 -12.29 -2.08
N LEU A 88 -5.60 -13.12 -1.12
CA LEU A 88 -5.42 -12.73 0.29
C LEU A 88 -4.29 -11.71 0.49
N LEU A 89 -3.35 -11.59 -0.45
CA LEU A 89 -2.40 -10.46 -0.46
C LEU A 89 -3.12 -9.11 -0.61
N GLY A 90 -4.34 -9.06 -1.13
CA GLY A 90 -5.13 -7.82 -1.17
C GLY A 90 -5.76 -7.43 0.17
N THR A 91 -5.92 -8.37 1.10
CA THR A 91 -6.74 -8.20 2.31
C THR A 91 -6.25 -7.08 3.23
N PRO A 92 -4.93 -6.90 3.50
CA PRO A 92 -4.48 -5.88 4.44
C PRO A 92 -4.86 -4.44 4.04
N PHE A 93 -4.98 -4.14 2.75
CA PHE A 93 -5.41 -2.81 2.27
C PHE A 93 -6.92 -2.57 2.35
N ILE A 94 -7.72 -3.63 2.47
CA ILE A 94 -9.17 -3.54 2.60
C ILE A 94 -9.57 -3.36 4.07
N LEU A 95 -8.74 -3.85 4.99
CA LEU A 95 -9.01 -3.83 6.41
C LEU A 95 -8.81 -2.41 6.98
N PRO A 96 -9.69 -1.92 7.87
CA PRO A 96 -9.42 -0.70 8.61
C PRO A 96 -8.09 -0.81 9.36
N VAL A 97 -7.25 0.23 9.27
CA VAL A 97 -5.87 0.18 9.77
C VAL A 97 -5.80 -0.21 11.24
N ILE A 98 -6.70 0.33 12.07
CA ILE A 98 -6.79 0.01 13.50
C ILE A 98 -7.06 -1.48 13.73
N VAL A 99 -7.93 -2.10 12.93
CA VAL A 99 -8.25 -3.53 13.07
C VAL A 99 -7.05 -4.39 12.72
N ALA A 100 -6.30 -4.03 11.67
CA ALA A 100 -5.04 -4.68 11.33
C ALA A 100 -3.99 -4.53 12.45
N VAL A 101 -3.85 -3.34 13.05
CA VAL A 101 -2.94 -3.11 14.18
C VAL A 101 -3.34 -3.94 15.39
N LEU A 102 -4.62 -4.02 15.73
CA LEU A 102 -5.11 -4.90 16.79
C LEU A 102 -4.75 -6.36 16.51
N GLY A 103 -4.92 -6.81 15.26
CA GLY A 103 -4.45 -8.10 14.79
C GLY A 103 -2.95 -8.32 15.05
N LEU A 104 -2.11 -7.38 14.65
CA LEU A 104 -0.67 -7.41 14.91
C LEU A 104 -0.35 -7.44 16.42
N LEU A 105 -1.07 -6.70 17.26
CA LEU A 105 -0.88 -6.71 18.71
C LEU A 105 -1.21 -8.07 19.33
N THR A 106 -2.17 -8.82 18.77
CA THR A 106 -2.46 -10.19 19.25
C THR A 106 -1.30 -11.17 19.02
N VAL A 107 -0.45 -10.89 18.03
CA VAL A 107 0.65 -11.76 17.62
C VAL A 107 1.98 -11.29 18.20
N PHE A 108 2.29 -10.01 17.98
CA PHE A 108 3.58 -9.39 18.26
C PHE A 108 3.56 -8.48 19.50
N GLY A 109 2.39 -8.24 20.10
CA GLY A 109 2.28 -7.45 21.33
C GLY A 109 2.91 -8.15 22.54
N ARG A 110 3.00 -7.42 23.66
CA ARG A 110 3.66 -7.90 24.90
C ARG A 110 3.08 -9.22 25.42
N SER A 111 1.76 -9.39 25.32
CA SER A 111 1.05 -10.63 25.66
C SER A 111 0.69 -11.47 24.42
N GLY A 112 1.32 -11.19 23.28
CA GLY A 112 1.03 -11.87 22.02
C GLY A 112 1.71 -13.23 21.90
N VAL A 113 1.25 -14.00 20.90
CA VAL A 113 1.71 -15.37 20.63
C VAL A 113 3.25 -15.47 20.60
N LEU A 114 3.93 -14.53 19.94
CA LEU A 114 5.39 -14.55 19.81
C LEU A 114 6.12 -14.41 21.17
N ASN A 115 5.66 -13.50 22.03
CA ASN A 115 6.24 -13.32 23.36
C ASN A 115 5.89 -14.47 24.31
N GLN A 116 4.73 -15.11 24.17
CA GLN A 116 4.38 -16.30 24.94
C GLN A 116 5.32 -17.48 24.60
N PHE A 117 5.57 -17.72 23.31
CA PHE A 117 6.57 -18.70 22.88
C PHE A 117 7.99 -18.33 23.31
N GLY A 118 8.37 -17.05 23.20
CA GLY A 118 9.67 -16.57 23.66
C GLY A 118 9.87 -16.77 25.16
N ALA A 119 8.86 -16.48 25.98
CA ALA A 119 8.88 -16.71 27.42
C ALA A 119 9.04 -18.20 27.77
N ALA A 120 8.38 -19.10 27.03
CA ALA A 120 8.56 -20.54 27.18
C ALA A 120 10.00 -21.01 26.86
N LEU A 121 10.74 -20.23 26.06
CA LEU A 121 12.15 -20.44 25.72
C LEU A 121 13.11 -19.61 26.60
N GLY A 122 12.61 -18.88 27.60
CA GLY A 122 13.42 -18.03 28.49
C GLY A 122 13.93 -16.72 27.87
N LEU A 123 13.36 -16.28 26.74
CA LEU A 123 13.74 -15.03 26.07
C LEU A 123 13.04 -13.81 26.70
N PRO A 124 13.70 -12.63 26.71
CA PRO A 124 13.08 -11.40 27.23
C PRO A 124 11.92 -10.94 26.33
N PRO A 125 10.91 -10.26 26.90
CA PRO A 125 9.74 -9.81 26.15
C PRO A 125 10.12 -8.70 25.16
N VAL A 126 9.68 -8.85 23.92
CA VAL A 126 9.86 -7.86 22.85
C VAL A 126 8.67 -6.90 22.83
N SER A 127 8.94 -5.60 22.92
CA SER A 127 7.91 -4.57 22.73
C SER A 127 7.67 -4.34 21.24
N ILE A 128 6.41 -4.21 20.83
CA ILE A 128 6.03 -3.80 19.46
C ILE A 128 5.90 -2.28 19.33
N TYR A 129 6.13 -1.50 20.38
CA TYR A 129 5.98 -0.05 20.34
C TYR A 129 7.30 0.63 19.97
N GLY A 130 7.25 1.65 19.10
CA GLY A 130 8.41 2.39 18.59
C GLY A 130 8.57 2.26 17.07
N LEU A 131 9.74 2.69 16.58
CA LEU A 131 10.09 2.66 15.16
C LEU A 131 9.94 1.27 14.53
N HIS A 132 10.45 0.24 15.18
CA HIS A 132 10.40 -1.15 14.69
C HIS A 132 8.96 -1.67 14.59
N GLY A 133 8.08 -1.25 15.50
CA GLY A 133 6.66 -1.53 15.46
C GLY A 133 5.95 -0.94 14.27
N VAL A 134 6.18 0.35 14.05
CA VAL A 134 5.66 1.09 12.90
C VAL A 134 6.14 0.46 11.60
N VAL A 135 7.43 0.15 11.51
CA VAL A 135 8.03 -0.54 10.35
C VAL A 135 7.43 -1.93 10.16
N LEU A 136 7.24 -2.72 11.22
CA LEU A 136 6.62 -4.06 11.15
C LEU A 136 5.19 -3.98 10.61
N ALA A 137 4.40 -3.03 11.11
CA ALA A 137 3.04 -2.80 10.62
C ALA A 137 3.04 -2.35 9.16
N HIS A 138 3.92 -1.44 8.77
CA HIS A 138 4.06 -1.06 7.36
C HIS A 138 4.48 -2.23 6.48
N VAL A 139 5.36 -3.13 6.94
CA VAL A 139 5.69 -4.36 6.20
C VAL A 139 4.46 -5.25 6.07
N PHE A 140 3.64 -5.40 7.12
CA PHE A 140 2.39 -6.13 7.05
C PHE A 140 1.43 -5.59 5.99
N PHE A 141 1.28 -4.27 5.89
CA PHE A 141 0.44 -3.65 4.86
C PHE A 141 1.09 -3.73 3.48
N ASN A 142 2.38 -3.39 3.35
CA ASN A 142 3.00 -3.12 2.06
C ASN A 142 3.69 -4.32 1.40
N LEU A 143 4.13 -5.33 2.16
CA LEU A 143 4.70 -6.56 1.59
C LEU A 143 3.76 -7.23 0.58
N PRO A 144 2.44 -7.38 0.86
CA PRO A 144 1.49 -7.95 -0.09
C PRO A 144 1.35 -7.16 -1.39
N LEU A 145 1.26 -5.82 -1.31
CA LEU A 145 1.18 -4.94 -2.48
C LEU A 145 2.47 -5.03 -3.30
N ALA A 146 3.63 -4.90 -2.65
CA ALA A 146 4.94 -5.05 -3.27
C ALA A 146 5.05 -6.40 -3.98
N THR A 147 4.61 -7.48 -3.32
CA THR A 147 4.65 -8.84 -3.86
C THR A 147 3.79 -8.94 -5.12
N ARG A 148 2.59 -8.33 -5.15
CA ARG A 148 1.72 -8.33 -6.33
C ARG A 148 2.32 -7.56 -7.50
N LEU A 149 2.84 -6.36 -7.26
CA LEU A 149 3.45 -5.52 -8.29
C LEU A 149 4.70 -6.18 -8.89
N LEU A 150 5.56 -6.73 -8.04
CA LEU A 150 6.74 -7.48 -8.48
C LEU A 150 6.34 -8.75 -9.24
N LEU A 151 5.32 -9.48 -8.76
CA LEU A 151 4.81 -10.68 -9.44
C LEU A 151 4.27 -10.35 -10.85
N GLN A 152 3.60 -9.20 -11.03
CA GLN A 152 3.19 -8.72 -12.35
C GLN A 152 4.40 -8.47 -13.26
N GLY A 153 5.46 -7.85 -12.73
CA GLY A 153 6.70 -7.65 -13.49
C GLY A 153 7.41 -8.96 -13.86
N TRP A 154 7.31 -10.01 -13.04
CA TRP A 154 7.76 -11.34 -13.44
C TRP A 154 6.88 -11.98 -14.52
N GLN A 155 5.57 -11.76 -14.46
CA GLN A 155 4.60 -12.30 -15.42
C GLN A 155 4.67 -11.62 -16.79
N SER A 156 5.14 -10.37 -16.85
CA SER A 156 5.33 -9.65 -18.11
C SER A 156 6.59 -10.06 -18.88
N ILE A 157 7.49 -10.85 -18.29
CA ILE A 157 8.62 -11.45 -19.02
C ILE A 157 8.08 -12.52 -19.97
N PRO A 158 8.25 -12.39 -21.31
CA PRO A 158 7.73 -13.36 -22.27
C PRO A 158 8.26 -14.78 -22.02
N SER A 159 7.38 -15.77 -22.14
CA SER A 159 7.70 -17.18 -21.92
C SER A 159 8.84 -17.69 -22.82
N GLU A 160 8.97 -17.10 -24.01
CA GLU A 160 9.98 -17.40 -25.03
C GLU A 160 11.39 -17.13 -24.51
N ARG A 161 11.57 -16.08 -23.70
CA ARG A 161 12.88 -15.77 -23.10
C ARG A 161 13.32 -16.87 -22.13
N PHE A 162 12.39 -17.41 -21.35
CA PHE A 162 12.67 -18.55 -20.47
C PHE A 162 12.95 -19.84 -21.24
N ARG A 163 12.28 -20.05 -22.39
CA ARG A 163 12.55 -21.21 -23.27
C ARG A 163 13.94 -21.14 -23.89
N LEU A 164 14.34 -19.97 -24.39
CA LEU A 164 15.67 -19.74 -24.95
C LEU A 164 16.76 -19.95 -23.89
N ALA A 165 16.56 -19.40 -22.68
CA ALA A 165 17.47 -19.64 -21.56
C ALA A 165 17.61 -21.13 -21.23
N GLY A 166 16.52 -21.90 -21.32
CA GLY A 166 16.52 -23.36 -21.18
C GLY A 166 17.29 -24.08 -22.29
N GLN A 167 17.17 -23.63 -23.55
CA GLN A 167 17.92 -24.18 -24.69
C GLN A 167 19.42 -23.91 -24.57
N LEU A 168 19.80 -22.74 -24.07
CA LEU A 168 21.19 -22.36 -23.79
C LEU A 168 21.74 -23.00 -22.50
N GLN A 169 20.95 -23.86 -21.83
CA GLN A 169 21.30 -24.50 -20.56
C GLN A 169 21.82 -23.51 -19.49
N MET A 170 21.23 -22.31 -19.46
CA MET A 170 21.65 -21.27 -18.50
C MET A 170 21.45 -21.76 -17.06
N THR A 171 22.46 -21.58 -16.23
CA THR A 171 22.35 -21.87 -14.79
C THR A 171 21.33 -20.94 -14.13
N PRO A 172 20.72 -21.31 -12.98
CA PRO A 172 19.76 -20.45 -12.28
C PRO A 172 20.31 -19.05 -11.92
N ARG A 173 21.63 -18.94 -11.67
CA ARG A 173 22.31 -17.67 -11.43
C ARG A 173 22.41 -16.84 -12.72
N ALA A 174 22.80 -17.46 -13.83
CA ALA A 174 22.87 -16.79 -15.14
C ALA A 174 21.47 -16.32 -15.59
N LEU A 175 20.43 -17.14 -15.40
CA LEU A 175 19.05 -16.78 -15.68
C LEU A 175 18.57 -15.60 -14.82
N PHE A 176 18.91 -15.58 -13.52
CA PHE A 176 18.60 -14.45 -12.65
C PHE A 176 19.27 -13.17 -13.15
N LEU A 177 20.56 -13.20 -13.44
CA LEU A 177 21.31 -12.01 -13.87
C LEU A 177 20.88 -11.50 -15.25
N ALA A 178 20.54 -12.41 -16.17
CA ALA A 178 20.20 -12.05 -17.55
C ALA A 178 18.74 -11.62 -17.76
N LEU A 179 17.79 -12.21 -17.01
CA LEU A 179 16.36 -11.96 -17.21
C LEU A 179 15.69 -11.28 -16.01
N GLU A 180 15.90 -11.81 -14.81
CA GLU A 180 15.15 -11.36 -13.62
C GLU A 180 15.72 -10.05 -13.06
N TRP A 181 17.05 -9.89 -13.04
CA TRP A 181 17.71 -8.69 -12.51
C TRP A 181 17.45 -7.43 -13.34
N PRO A 182 17.51 -7.44 -14.68
CA PRO A 182 17.15 -6.26 -15.49
C PRO A 182 15.68 -5.84 -15.28
N MET A 183 14.76 -6.81 -15.19
CA MET A 183 13.36 -6.55 -14.88
C MET A 183 13.21 -5.95 -13.47
N LEU A 184 13.92 -6.49 -12.48
CA LEU A 184 13.90 -5.94 -11.12
C LEU A 184 14.46 -4.52 -11.06
N ARG A 185 15.55 -4.22 -11.77
CA ARG A 185 16.11 -2.85 -11.83
C ARG A 185 15.13 -1.84 -12.43
N GLN A 186 14.26 -2.28 -13.34
CA GLN A 186 13.23 -1.41 -13.92
C GLN A 186 12.05 -1.20 -12.97
N VAL A 187 11.62 -2.24 -12.24
CA VAL A 187 10.38 -2.19 -11.45
C VAL A 187 10.62 -1.80 -9.99
N LEU A 188 11.74 -2.19 -9.39
CA LEU A 188 12.03 -1.97 -7.96
C LEU A 188 11.98 -0.48 -7.56
N PRO A 189 12.58 0.47 -8.31
CA PRO A 189 12.53 1.88 -7.92
C PRO A 189 11.10 2.42 -7.85
N GLY A 190 10.26 2.09 -8.84
CA GLY A 190 8.85 2.49 -8.85
C GLY A 190 8.04 1.89 -7.70
N VAL A 191 8.23 0.60 -7.40
CA VAL A 191 7.55 -0.07 -6.28
C VAL A 191 8.02 0.50 -4.93
N ALA A 192 9.33 0.73 -4.77
CA ALA A 192 9.87 1.32 -3.55
C ALA A 192 9.40 2.75 -3.34
N ALA A 193 9.37 3.57 -4.40
CA ALA A 193 8.88 4.94 -4.33
C ALA A 193 7.38 5.01 -4.01
N LEU A 194 6.57 4.12 -4.61
CA LEU A 194 5.15 4.01 -4.28
C LEU A 194 4.94 3.68 -2.80
N ILE A 195 5.64 2.67 -2.28
CA ILE A 195 5.51 2.28 -0.86
C ILE A 195 6.06 3.36 0.07
N PHE A 196 7.13 4.05 -0.34
CA PHE A 196 7.66 5.18 0.41
C PHE A 196 6.61 6.28 0.58
N VAL A 197 5.92 6.65 -0.50
CA VAL A 197 4.81 7.63 -0.47
C VAL A 197 3.68 7.15 0.43
N ILE A 198 3.26 5.88 0.33
CA ILE A 198 2.23 5.30 1.21
C ILE A 198 2.65 5.37 2.69
N CYS A 199 3.92 5.11 2.99
CA CYS A 199 4.42 5.16 4.37
C CYS A 199 4.57 6.58 4.91
N LEU A 200 4.76 7.58 4.04
CA LEU A 200 4.83 8.99 4.40
C LEU A 200 3.50 9.55 4.90
N THR A 201 2.38 8.91 4.56
CA THR A 201 1.02 9.36 4.90
C THR A 201 0.34 8.45 5.93
N SER A 202 1.11 7.73 6.75
CA SER A 202 0.61 6.66 7.63
C SER A 202 0.35 7.15 9.06
N PHE A 203 -0.76 7.88 9.23
CA PHE A 203 -1.15 8.43 10.54
C PHE A 203 -1.56 7.37 11.57
N ALA A 204 -2.48 6.47 11.22
CA ALA A 204 -3.09 5.56 12.19
C ALA A 204 -2.10 4.53 12.78
N VAL A 205 -1.12 4.08 11.99
CA VAL A 205 -0.06 3.19 12.46
C VAL A 205 0.85 3.92 13.44
N ALA A 206 1.26 5.16 13.12
CA ALA A 206 2.11 5.96 13.99
C ALA A 206 1.41 6.30 15.32
N LEU A 207 0.13 6.67 15.28
CA LEU A 207 -0.66 6.97 16.48
C LEU A 207 -0.76 5.75 17.43
N THR A 208 -0.92 4.55 16.88
CA THR A 208 -1.17 3.34 17.67
C THR A 208 0.10 2.61 18.12
N LEU A 209 1.15 2.62 17.30
CA LEU A 209 2.39 1.87 17.55
C LEU A 209 3.61 2.76 17.82
N GLY A 210 3.52 4.08 17.66
CA GLY A 210 4.65 5.01 17.81
C GLY A 210 5.33 4.93 19.18
N GLY A 211 4.63 4.61 20.26
CA GLY A 211 5.28 4.29 21.54
C GLY A 211 5.92 5.48 22.29
N GLY A 212 5.61 6.73 21.91
CA GLY A 212 5.93 7.93 22.68
C GLY A 212 6.42 9.12 21.84
N PRO A 213 6.81 10.25 22.49
CA PRO A 213 7.12 11.53 21.82
C PRO A 213 8.30 11.47 20.85
N ARG A 214 9.24 10.54 21.05
CA ARG A 214 10.41 10.34 20.18
C ARG A 214 10.08 9.69 18.82
N ALA A 215 8.87 9.18 18.66
CA ALA A 215 8.38 8.47 17.49
C ALA A 215 7.07 9.08 16.98
N THR A 216 7.04 10.41 16.99
CA THR A 216 5.95 11.23 16.48
C THR A 216 6.18 11.49 15.00
N THR A 217 5.19 11.21 14.16
CA THR A 217 5.22 11.61 12.74
C THR A 217 4.65 13.02 12.57
N ILE A 218 4.91 13.65 11.42
CA ILE A 218 4.32 14.94 11.06
C ILE A 218 2.79 14.92 11.21
N GLU A 219 2.09 13.87 10.80
CA GLU A 219 0.63 13.80 10.92
C GLU A 219 0.16 13.74 12.37
N LEU A 220 0.91 13.04 13.23
CA LEU A 220 0.63 13.04 14.67
C LEU A 220 0.89 14.40 15.29
N ALA A 221 1.93 15.11 14.84
CA ALA A 221 2.22 16.48 15.27
C ALA A 221 1.13 17.47 14.81
N ILE A 222 0.61 17.33 13.58
CA ILE A 222 -0.54 18.11 13.08
C ILE A 222 -1.76 17.84 13.96
N TYR A 223 -2.06 16.56 14.22
CA TYR A 223 -3.19 16.17 15.07
C TYR A 223 -3.05 16.75 16.49
N GLN A 224 -1.84 16.73 17.06
CA GLN A 224 -1.59 17.30 18.38
C GLN A 224 -1.77 18.81 18.40
N ALA A 225 -1.17 19.52 17.45
CA ALA A 225 -1.27 20.96 17.31
C ALA A 225 -2.74 21.41 17.15
N PHE A 226 -3.51 20.70 16.32
CA PHE A 226 -4.91 21.00 16.07
C PHE A 226 -5.82 20.63 17.26
N ARG A 227 -5.70 19.41 17.81
CA ARG A 227 -6.69 18.86 18.74
C ARG A 227 -6.42 19.19 20.20
N PHE A 228 -5.15 19.24 20.59
CA PHE A 228 -4.72 19.41 21.98
C PHE A 228 -4.17 20.81 22.24
N ASP A 229 -3.34 21.34 21.35
CA ASP A 229 -2.71 22.67 21.53
C ASP A 229 -3.59 23.80 20.98
N PHE A 230 -4.57 23.50 20.13
CA PHE A 230 -5.41 24.47 19.39
C PHE A 230 -4.60 25.52 18.61
N ASP A 231 -3.37 25.20 18.23
CA ASP A 231 -2.49 26.03 17.43
C ASP A 231 -2.71 25.74 15.95
N LEU A 232 -3.71 26.44 15.39
CA LEU A 232 -4.09 26.30 13.98
C LEU A 232 -2.98 26.78 13.02
N GLY A 233 -2.17 27.76 13.44
CA GLY A 233 -1.07 28.29 12.64
C GLY A 233 0.05 27.26 12.46
N ARG A 234 0.45 26.62 13.57
CA ARG A 234 1.42 25.50 13.54
C ARG A 234 0.86 24.27 12.84
N ALA A 235 -0.40 23.91 13.07
CA ALA A 235 -1.05 22.79 12.38
C ALA A 235 -1.07 23.01 10.85
N ALA A 236 -1.38 24.23 10.40
CA ALA A 236 -1.34 24.61 8.99
C ALA A 236 0.09 24.56 8.42
N LEU A 237 1.09 25.09 9.14
CA LEU A 237 2.49 25.03 8.75
C LEU A 237 2.97 23.59 8.55
N LEU A 238 2.72 22.71 9.53
CA LEU A 238 3.08 21.30 9.44
C LEU A 238 2.33 20.58 8.31
N SER A 239 1.08 20.95 8.04
CA SER A 239 0.30 20.43 6.90
C SER A 239 0.90 20.83 5.55
N VAL A 240 1.38 22.07 5.42
CA VAL A 240 2.13 22.51 4.23
C VAL A 240 3.42 21.71 4.07
N VAL A 241 4.18 21.51 5.16
CA VAL A 241 5.41 20.71 5.12
C VAL A 241 5.12 19.26 4.70
N GLN A 242 4.09 18.63 5.27
CA GLN A 242 3.64 17.29 4.90
C GLN A 242 3.25 17.22 3.41
N LEU A 243 2.49 18.21 2.92
CA LEU A 243 2.07 18.28 1.53
C LEU A 243 3.27 18.40 0.58
N VAL A 244 4.23 19.28 0.89
CA VAL A 244 5.45 19.43 0.09
C VAL A 244 6.28 18.15 0.11
N LEU A 245 6.44 17.52 1.26
CA LEU A 245 7.21 16.27 1.42
C LEU A 245 6.56 15.12 0.63
N ALA A 246 5.28 14.86 0.86
CA ALA A 246 4.54 13.79 0.19
C ALA A 246 4.38 14.07 -1.32
N GLY A 247 4.11 15.32 -1.69
CA GLY A 247 4.00 15.75 -3.09
C GLY A 247 5.32 15.59 -3.85
N ALA A 248 6.44 16.02 -3.26
CA ALA A 248 7.76 15.83 -3.85
C ALA A 248 8.11 14.34 -4.01
N ALA A 249 7.80 13.53 -2.98
CA ALA A 249 7.99 12.08 -3.03
C ALA A 249 7.12 11.41 -4.11
N ALA A 250 5.85 11.81 -4.23
CA ALA A 250 4.92 11.30 -5.23
C ALA A 250 5.35 11.67 -6.65
N VAL A 251 5.75 12.93 -6.87
CA VAL A 251 6.32 13.36 -8.14
C VAL A 251 7.55 12.51 -8.46
N ALA A 252 8.53 12.42 -7.54
CA ALA A 252 9.71 11.58 -7.72
C ALA A 252 9.35 10.12 -8.04
N ALA A 253 8.32 9.55 -7.40
CA ALA A 253 7.83 8.21 -7.70
C ALA A 253 7.32 8.09 -9.15
N LEU A 254 6.58 9.08 -9.66
CA LEU A 254 6.11 9.10 -11.05
C LEU A 254 7.25 9.13 -12.06
N TRP A 255 8.33 9.87 -11.78
CA TRP A 255 9.54 9.88 -12.63
C TRP A 255 10.28 8.53 -12.60
N LEU A 256 10.18 7.79 -11.49
CA LEU A 256 10.86 6.52 -11.27
C LEU A 256 10.07 5.29 -11.74
N ILE A 257 8.78 5.41 -12.07
CA ILE A 257 7.97 4.33 -12.63
C ILE A 257 8.15 4.33 -14.15
N PRO A 258 9.00 3.46 -14.74
CA PRO A 258 9.15 3.43 -16.18
C PRO A 258 7.89 2.80 -16.81
N PRO A 259 7.53 3.18 -18.07
CA PRO A 259 6.55 2.43 -18.83
C PRO A 259 7.07 1.00 -18.99
N ILE A 260 6.39 0.04 -18.36
CA ILE A 260 6.76 -1.39 -18.41
C ILE A 260 6.53 -1.87 -19.86
N SER A 261 7.55 -1.73 -20.71
CA SER A 261 7.58 -2.25 -22.08
C SER A 261 8.34 -3.56 -22.11
N LEU A 262 7.85 -4.55 -21.36
CA LEU A 262 8.31 -5.92 -21.54
C LEU A 262 7.55 -6.46 -22.76
N GLY A 263 8.22 -6.35 -23.91
CA GLY A 263 7.65 -6.48 -25.25
C GLY A 263 6.77 -7.72 -25.48
N GLY A 264 5.92 -7.64 -26.51
CA GLY A 264 4.88 -8.63 -26.79
C GLY A 264 5.42 -10.07 -26.86
N GLY A 265 4.92 -10.91 -25.95
CA GLY A 265 5.04 -12.36 -26.05
C GLY A 265 3.86 -12.95 -26.80
N LEU A 266 3.97 -14.20 -27.27
CA LEU A 266 2.89 -14.90 -27.97
C LEU A 266 1.88 -15.56 -26.99
N ASP A 267 1.86 -15.09 -25.73
CA ASP A 267 1.04 -15.57 -24.61
C ASP A 267 1.06 -17.11 -24.40
N ARG A 268 2.22 -17.72 -24.65
CA ARG A 268 2.41 -19.17 -24.51
C ARG A 268 2.55 -19.59 -23.04
N PRO A 269 2.14 -20.82 -22.69
CA PRO A 269 2.23 -21.31 -21.32
C PRO A 269 3.69 -21.31 -20.83
N LEU A 270 3.95 -20.53 -19.78
CA LEU A 270 5.27 -20.35 -19.18
C LEU A 270 5.75 -21.65 -18.51
N ARG A 271 6.65 -22.39 -19.19
CA ARG A 271 7.41 -23.50 -18.61
C ARG A 271 8.72 -22.97 -18.03
N ARG A 272 8.93 -23.16 -16.73
CA ARG A 272 10.14 -22.77 -16.00
C ARG A 272 10.99 -24.00 -15.68
N TRP A 273 12.16 -24.12 -16.30
CA TRP A 273 13.09 -25.25 -16.13
C TRP A 273 13.99 -25.09 -14.90
N ASP A 274 14.17 -23.87 -14.43
CA ASP A 274 14.91 -23.49 -13.21
C ASP A 274 14.20 -23.90 -11.91
N ALA A 275 12.93 -24.32 -11.98
CA ALA A 275 12.14 -24.71 -10.81
C ALA A 275 12.32 -26.17 -10.38
N ARG A 276 13.22 -26.97 -11.00
CA ARG A 276 13.28 -28.42 -10.77
C ARG A 276 14.13 -28.89 -9.58
N GLY A 277 15.03 -28.05 -9.05
CA GLY A 277 15.89 -28.43 -7.92
C GLY A 277 15.12 -28.58 -6.59
N GLY A 278 15.37 -29.69 -5.87
CA GLY A 278 14.71 -29.98 -4.58
C GLY A 278 14.97 -28.93 -3.50
N ALA A 279 16.23 -28.51 -3.31
CA ALA A 279 16.59 -27.47 -2.35
C ALA A 279 15.94 -26.12 -2.67
N GLN A 280 15.89 -25.73 -3.95
CA GLN A 280 15.23 -24.48 -4.37
C GLN A 280 13.72 -24.55 -4.18
N ARG A 281 13.11 -25.74 -4.31
CA ARG A 281 11.69 -25.96 -4.01
C ARG A 281 11.40 -25.81 -2.52
N ALA A 282 12.28 -26.35 -1.67
CA ALA A 282 12.17 -26.18 -0.22
C ALA A 282 12.30 -24.71 0.18
N LEU A 283 13.28 -23.98 -0.38
CA LEU A 283 13.46 -22.54 -0.12
C LEU A 283 12.26 -21.71 -0.57
N ASP A 284 11.77 -21.92 -1.81
CA ASP A 284 10.59 -21.22 -2.31
C ASP A 284 9.35 -21.54 -1.44
N GLY A 285 9.19 -22.80 -1.03
CA GLY A 285 8.12 -23.22 -0.13
C GLY A 285 8.22 -22.55 1.25
N MET A 286 9.42 -22.48 1.82
CA MET A 286 9.68 -21.83 3.11
C MET A 286 9.37 -20.34 3.04
N VAL A 287 9.83 -19.64 2.00
CA VAL A 287 9.56 -18.20 1.82
C VAL A 287 8.06 -17.93 1.68
N ILE A 288 7.35 -18.73 0.87
CA ILE A 288 5.89 -18.61 0.72
C ILE A 288 5.19 -18.91 2.04
N ALA A 289 5.61 -19.94 2.77
CA ALA A 289 5.02 -20.31 4.06
C ALA A 289 5.23 -19.23 5.11
N LEU A 290 6.43 -18.65 5.21
CA LEU A 290 6.72 -17.55 6.14
C LEU A 290 5.91 -16.30 5.81
N ALA A 291 5.83 -15.93 4.53
CA ALA A 291 5.00 -14.79 4.11
C ALA A 291 3.51 -15.03 4.36
N ALA A 292 3.03 -16.24 4.07
CA ALA A 292 1.65 -16.63 4.36
C ALA A 292 1.38 -16.61 5.87
N LEU A 293 2.28 -17.15 6.70
CA LEU A 293 2.14 -17.14 8.15
C LEU A 293 2.14 -15.70 8.70
N PHE A 294 3.06 -14.86 8.24
CA PHE A 294 3.13 -13.45 8.64
C PHE A 294 1.85 -12.68 8.35
N LEU A 295 1.17 -12.96 7.24
CA LEU A 295 -0.08 -12.30 6.87
C LEU A 295 -1.31 -12.95 7.50
N LEU A 296 -1.42 -14.28 7.45
CA LEU A 296 -2.60 -15.02 7.87
C LEU A 296 -2.73 -15.09 9.38
N LEU A 297 -1.64 -15.01 10.13
CA LEU A 297 -1.71 -15.15 11.59
C LEU A 297 -2.37 -13.93 12.26
N PRO A 298 -2.00 -12.67 11.96
CA PRO A 298 -2.75 -11.50 12.43
C PRO A 298 -4.19 -11.44 11.90
N LEU A 299 -4.41 -11.75 10.61
CA LEU A 299 -5.75 -11.72 10.01
C LEU A 299 -6.66 -12.80 10.62
N GLY A 300 -6.14 -14.01 10.80
CA GLY A 300 -6.84 -15.11 11.46
C GLY A 300 -7.18 -14.79 12.90
N ALA A 301 -6.27 -14.16 13.65
CA ALA A 301 -6.53 -13.74 15.02
C ALA A 301 -7.67 -12.70 15.10
N VAL A 302 -7.72 -11.75 14.16
CA VAL A 302 -8.84 -10.79 14.05
C VAL A 302 -10.14 -11.51 13.76
N VAL A 303 -10.16 -12.43 12.79
CA VAL A 303 -11.38 -13.18 12.42
C VAL A 303 -11.88 -14.03 13.57
N LEU A 304 -11.00 -14.79 14.22
CA LEU A 304 -11.38 -15.68 15.33
C LEU A 304 -11.92 -14.90 16.53
N ARG A 305 -11.25 -13.82 16.93
CA ARG A 305 -11.73 -12.96 18.03
C ARG A 305 -12.99 -12.19 17.66
N GLY A 306 -13.08 -11.72 16.42
CA GLY A 306 -14.23 -11.02 15.90
C GLY A 306 -15.47 -11.91 15.92
N LEU A 307 -15.39 -13.11 15.35
CA LEU A 307 -16.49 -14.08 15.28
C LEU A 307 -17.05 -14.45 16.65
N ALA A 308 -16.19 -14.64 17.64
CA ALA A 308 -16.62 -14.95 19.01
C ALA A 308 -17.48 -13.84 19.61
N GLY A 309 -17.17 -12.57 19.30
CA GLY A 309 -17.91 -11.41 19.82
C GLY A 309 -19.15 -11.02 19.03
N VAL A 310 -19.39 -11.57 17.82
CA VAL A 310 -20.54 -11.18 16.98
C VAL A 310 -21.87 -11.47 17.67
N ALA A 311 -21.96 -12.57 18.42
CA ALA A 311 -23.18 -12.95 19.12
C ALA A 311 -23.53 -12.02 20.30
N GLU A 312 -22.56 -11.27 20.81
CA GLU A 312 -22.71 -10.37 21.96
C GLU A 312 -23.00 -8.92 21.54
N LEU A 313 -23.08 -8.64 20.24
CA LEU A 313 -23.24 -7.27 19.74
C LEU A 313 -24.63 -6.70 20.05
N PRO A 314 -24.72 -5.46 20.57
CA PRO A 314 -25.99 -4.77 20.77
C PRO A 314 -26.77 -4.59 19.47
N ALA A 315 -28.11 -4.54 19.56
CA ALA A 315 -28.99 -4.31 18.40
C ALA A 315 -28.66 -3.02 17.61
N SER A 316 -28.13 -1.98 18.28
CA SER A 316 -27.69 -0.75 17.63
C SER A 316 -26.54 -0.96 16.64
N VAL A 317 -25.68 -1.96 16.86
CA VAL A 317 -24.58 -2.30 15.94
C VAL A 317 -25.14 -2.87 14.63
N TRP A 318 -26.20 -3.68 14.71
CA TRP A 318 -26.85 -4.22 13.51
C TRP A 318 -27.55 -3.13 12.69
N GLN A 319 -28.21 -2.17 13.36
CA GLN A 319 -28.82 -1.02 12.71
C GLN A 319 -27.77 -0.13 12.02
N THR A 320 -26.67 0.19 12.71
CA THR A 320 -25.57 0.97 12.12
C THR A 320 -24.85 0.23 10.99
N THR A 321 -24.76 -1.10 11.05
CA THR A 321 -24.27 -1.95 9.96
C THR A 321 -25.19 -1.82 8.73
N GLY A 322 -26.51 -1.91 8.93
CA GLY A 322 -27.49 -1.70 7.86
C GLY A 322 -27.37 -0.33 7.20
N ASN A 323 -27.25 0.73 8.01
CA ASN A 323 -27.03 2.10 7.51
C ASN A 323 -25.73 2.20 6.70
N SER A 324 -24.64 1.60 7.19
CA SER A 324 -23.35 1.60 6.49
C SER A 324 -23.42 0.88 5.15
N ILE A 325 -24.09 -0.28 5.08
CA ILE A 325 -24.30 -1.02 3.83
C ILE A 325 -25.14 -0.21 2.84
N LEU A 326 -26.20 0.44 3.32
CA LEU A 326 -27.05 1.29 2.48
C LEU A 326 -26.28 2.49 1.92
N VAL A 327 -25.55 3.21 2.77
CA VAL A 327 -24.73 4.36 2.35
C VAL A 327 -23.62 3.93 1.39
N ALA A 328 -22.97 2.79 1.64
CA ALA A 328 -21.97 2.25 0.73
C ALA A 328 -22.58 1.88 -0.63
N GLY A 329 -23.74 1.23 -0.64
CA GLY A 329 -24.47 0.88 -1.86
C GLY A 329 -24.89 2.11 -2.67
N LEU A 330 -25.45 3.12 -2.01
CA LEU A 330 -25.80 4.39 -2.65
C LEU A 330 -24.56 5.12 -3.19
N SER A 331 -23.47 5.17 -2.43
CA SER A 331 -22.21 5.78 -2.87
C SER A 331 -21.64 5.08 -4.11
N VAL A 332 -21.68 3.74 -4.15
CA VAL A 332 -21.27 2.96 -5.33
C VAL A 332 -22.15 3.28 -6.54
N ALA A 333 -23.46 3.41 -6.34
CA ALA A 333 -24.37 3.78 -7.43
C ALA A 333 -24.07 5.19 -7.96
N VAL A 334 -23.88 6.18 -7.09
CA VAL A 334 -23.51 7.56 -7.46
C VAL A 334 -22.15 7.59 -8.17
N LEU A 335 -21.14 6.88 -7.64
CA LEU A 335 -19.83 6.77 -8.28
C LEU A 335 -19.91 6.13 -9.66
N ALA A 336 -20.66 5.04 -9.83
CA ALA A 336 -20.84 4.40 -11.13
C ALA A 336 -21.51 5.36 -12.13
N LEU A 337 -22.52 6.12 -11.69
CA LEU A 337 -23.20 7.12 -12.50
C LEU A 337 -22.28 8.27 -12.93
N LEU A 338 -21.32 8.69 -12.10
CA LEU A 338 -20.37 9.78 -12.40
C LEU A 338 -19.12 9.29 -13.16
N ALA A 339 -18.60 8.11 -12.82
CA ALA A 339 -17.34 7.58 -13.34
C ALA A 339 -17.48 7.00 -14.76
N LEU A 340 -18.60 6.36 -15.10
CA LEU A 340 -18.84 5.83 -16.46
C LEU A 340 -18.81 6.93 -17.54
N PRO A 341 -19.44 8.11 -17.34
CA PRO A 341 -19.28 9.27 -18.22
C PRO A 341 -17.86 9.78 -18.34
N MET A 342 -17.15 9.92 -17.22
CA MET A 342 -15.76 10.37 -17.21
C MET A 342 -14.86 9.40 -17.97
N ALA A 343 -15.02 8.09 -17.75
CA ALA A 343 -14.28 7.05 -18.45
C ALA A 343 -14.56 7.05 -19.96
N GLY A 344 -15.83 7.24 -20.37
CA GLY A 344 -16.20 7.38 -21.79
C GLY A 344 -15.59 8.62 -22.46
N TRP A 345 -15.52 9.74 -21.73
CA TRP A 345 -14.87 10.96 -22.21
C TRP A 345 -13.34 10.83 -22.31
N ILE A 346 -12.71 10.13 -21.36
CA ILE A 346 -11.26 9.84 -21.40
C ILE A 346 -10.94 8.91 -22.57
N ALA A 347 -11.71 7.85 -22.77
CA ALA A 347 -11.50 6.86 -23.84
C ALA A 347 -11.62 7.46 -25.26
N THR A 348 -12.31 8.60 -25.41
CA THR A 348 -12.51 9.26 -26.71
C THR A 348 -11.45 10.32 -27.03
N ARG A 349 -10.53 10.67 -26.11
CA ARG A 349 -9.45 11.65 -26.35
C ARG A 349 -8.06 11.00 -26.37
N ARG A 350 -7.36 11.15 -27.51
CA ARG A 350 -6.00 10.62 -27.76
C ARG A 350 -4.83 11.31 -27.02
N ARG A 351 -5.05 12.30 -26.14
CA ARG A 351 -3.97 13.07 -25.47
C ARG A 351 -4.06 13.00 -23.95
N GLY A 352 -2.98 12.55 -23.31
CA GLY A 352 -2.82 12.21 -21.89
C GLY A 352 -2.84 13.35 -20.87
N GLY A 353 -3.60 14.43 -21.11
CA GLY A 353 -3.78 15.51 -20.13
C GLY A 353 -4.87 15.23 -19.08
N VAL A 354 -5.79 14.30 -19.37
CA VAL A 354 -6.98 14.05 -18.54
C VAL A 354 -6.69 13.07 -17.38
N GLU A 355 -5.68 12.23 -17.52
CA GLU A 355 -5.23 11.31 -16.46
C GLU A 355 -4.80 12.07 -15.19
N ALA A 356 -4.25 13.29 -15.34
CA ALA A 356 -3.86 14.15 -14.23
C ALA A 356 -5.03 14.54 -13.30
N ILE A 357 -6.26 14.68 -13.84
CA ILE A 357 -7.44 15.07 -13.04
C ILE A 357 -7.91 13.91 -12.17
N GLY A 358 -7.87 12.68 -12.69
CA GLY A 358 -8.16 11.48 -11.90
C GLY A 358 -7.12 11.24 -10.81
N LEU A 359 -5.86 11.57 -11.08
CA LEU A 359 -4.75 11.46 -10.13
C LEU A 359 -4.80 12.53 -9.01
N MET A 360 -5.37 13.72 -9.27
CA MET A 360 -5.55 14.75 -8.23
C MET A 360 -6.50 14.31 -7.11
N GLY A 361 -7.51 13.47 -7.41
CA GLY A 361 -8.38 12.88 -6.39
C GLY A 361 -7.67 11.89 -5.46
N LEU A 362 -6.62 11.21 -5.95
CA LEU A 362 -5.78 10.34 -5.13
C LEU A 362 -4.80 11.13 -4.25
N ALA A 363 -4.32 12.29 -4.73
CA ALA A 363 -3.43 13.17 -3.96
C ALA A 363 -4.16 13.94 -2.83
N ALA A 364 -5.48 14.11 -2.94
CA ALA A 364 -6.32 14.80 -1.95
C ALA A 364 -6.93 13.85 -0.89
N SER A 365 -6.71 12.52 -1.01
CA SER A 365 -7.14 11.55 -0.01
C SER A 365 -6.01 11.34 1.01
N PRO A 366 -6.19 11.72 2.29
CA PRO A 366 -5.32 11.28 3.37
C PRO A 366 -5.45 9.77 3.62
#